data_AF-A0A0R1W831-F1
#
_entry.id   AF-A0A0R1W831-F1
#
_cell.length_a   1.000
_cell.length_b   1.000
_cell.length_c   1.000
_cell.angle_alpha   90.00
_cell.angle_beta   90.00
_cell.angle_gamma   90.00
#
_symmetry.space_group_name_H-M   'P 1'
#
loop_
_entity.id
_entity.type
_entity.pdbx_description
1 polymer ?
#
loop_
_entity_poly.entity_id
_entity_poly.type
_entity_poly.pdbx_seq_one_letter_code
_entity_poly.pdbx_strand_id
1 'polypeptide(L)' 'MGEVFHHYRVQRNLSLTDVADHIVTKQAVSSFERDQSTMNSAALVAMLARMHVSVQEFCHDYAYDGSYQQLLLEFN' A
#
# COMPACT_ATOMS: atom_id res chain seq x y z
N MET A 1 5.16 -0.60 4.67
CA MET A 1 3.68 -0.67 4.51
C MET A 1 3.27 0.11 3.27
N GLY A 2 3.88 1.27 3.04
CA GLY A 2 3.72 2.04 1.81
C GLY A 2 4.07 1.25 0.55
N GLU A 3 5.18 0.50 0.58
CA GLU A 3 5.61 -0.35 -0.55
C GLU A 3 4.57 -1.40 -0.95
N VAL A 4 4.02 -2.16 0.00
CA VAL A 4 2.95 -3.12 -0.28
C VAL A 4 1.73 -2.43 -0.88
N PHE A 5 1.32 -1.28 -0.34
CA PHE A 5 0.21 -0.50 -0.90
C PHE A 5 0.50 -0.06 -2.35
N HIS A 6 1.73 0.38 -2.63
CA HIS A 6 2.18 0.74 -3.96
C HIS A 6 2.06 -0.44 -4.94
N HIS A 7 2.50 -1.64 -4.53
CA HIS A 7 2.37 -2.85 -5.34
C HIS A 7 0.92 -3.15 -5.72
N TYR A 8 0.01 -3.13 -4.74
CA TYR A 8 -1.42 -3.31 -4.99
C TYR A 8 -1.97 -2.31 -6.00
N ARG A 9 -1.63 -1.02 -5.84
CA ARG A 9 -2.11 0.05 -6.71
C ARG A 9 -1.62 -0.13 -8.15
N VAL A 10 -0.32 -0.37 -8.33
CA VAL A 10 0.29 -0.50 -9.66
C VAL A 10 -0.18 -1.76 -10.38
N GLN A 11 -0.30 -2.90 -9.68
CA GLN A 11 -0.83 -4.14 -10.26
C GLN A 11 -2.26 -4.00 -10.80
N ARG A 12 -3.04 -3.08 -10.21
CA ARG A 12 -4.41 -2.76 -10.63
C ARG A 12 -4.50 -1.63 -11.66
N ASN A 13 -3.36 -1.12 -12.13
CA ASN A 13 -3.26 0.02 -13.05
C ASN A 13 -3.97 1.29 -12.54
N LEU A 14 -4.02 1.48 -11.23
CA LEU A 14 -4.64 2.66 -10.62
C LEU A 14 -3.60 3.78 -10.46
N SER A 15 -3.99 5.00 -10.78
CA SER A 15 -3.19 6.18 -10.49
C SER A 15 -3.29 6.54 -9.00
N LEU A 16 -2.38 7.40 -8.54
CA LEU A 16 -2.46 7.97 -7.19
C LEU A 16 -3.79 8.72 -6.98
N THR A 17 -4.31 9.37 -8.02
CA THR A 17 -5.58 10.10 -7.93
C THR A 17 -6.76 9.15 -7.74
N ASP A 18 -6.77 8.01 -8.41
CA ASP A 18 -7.87 7.04 -8.34
C ASP A 18 -8.05 6.50 -6.93
N VAL A 19 -6.96 6.24 -6.21
CA VAL A 19 -7.02 5.76 -4.82
C VAL A 19 -7.26 6.91 -3.85
N ALA A 20 -6.69 8.10 -4.09
CA ALA A 20 -6.77 9.25 -3.18
C ALA A 20 -8.17 9.88 -3.13
N ASP A 21 -8.89 9.87 -4.25
CA ASP A 21 -10.12 10.62 -4.52
C ASP A 21 -11.00 10.89 -3.28
N HIS A 22 -11.23 12.15 -2.89
CA HIS A 22 -12.03 12.51 -1.70
C HIS A 22 -11.67 11.87 -0.33
N ILE A 23 -10.58 11.09 -0.21
CA ILE A 23 -10.11 10.50 1.05
C ILE A 23 -8.91 11.30 1.58
N VAL A 24 -7.89 11.46 0.75
CA VAL A 24 -6.64 12.18 1.05
C VAL A 24 -6.13 12.90 -0.19
N THR A 25 -5.07 13.69 -0.05
CA THR A 25 -4.42 14.31 -1.21
C THR A 25 -3.55 13.29 -1.96
N LYS A 26 -3.37 13.50 -3.27
CA LYS A 26 -2.39 12.76 -4.09
C LYS A 26 -0.98 12.75 -3.47
N GLN A 27 -0.57 13.89 -2.91
CA GLN A 27 0.71 14.05 -2.23
C GLN A 27 0.83 13.14 -0.99
N ALA A 28 -0.25 13.00 -0.22
CA ALA A 28 -0.29 12.12 0.95
C ALA A 28 -0.14 10.66 0.54
N VAL A 29 -0.82 10.20 -0.51
CA VAL A 29 -0.64 8.83 -1.05
C VAL A 29 0.80 8.62 -1.50
N SER A 30 1.37 9.55 -2.28
CA SER A 30 2.76 9.45 -2.75
C SER A 30 3.78 9.45 -1.60
N SER A 31 3.52 10.18 -0.52
CA SER A 31 4.40 10.21 0.65
C SER A 31 4.27 8.94 1.48
N PHE A 32 3.05 8.41 1.61
CA PHE A 32 2.79 7.12 2.24
C PHE A 32 3.46 5.97 1.50
N GLU A 33 3.32 5.89 0.17
CA GLU A 33 3.92 4.83 -0.66
C GLU A 33 5.46 4.78 -0.58
N ARG A 34 6.10 5.92 -0.28
CA ARG A 34 7.56 6.03 -0.12
C ARG A 34 8.00 5.94 1.35
N ASP A 35 7.11 5.49 2.23
CA ASP A 35 7.29 5.43 3.69
C ASP A 35 7.80 6.76 4.31
N GLN A 36 7.47 7.89 3.70
CA GLN A 36 7.83 9.25 4.18
C GLN A 36 6.78 9.85 5.12
N SER A 37 5.60 9.24 5.20
CA SER A 37 4.51 9.66 6.08
C SER A 37 3.68 8.46 6.50
N THR A 38 3.06 8.55 7.67
CA THR A 38 2.05 7.58 8.10
C THR A 38 0.69 7.91 7.48
N MET A 39 -0.16 6.89 7.35
CA MET A 39 -1.55 7.01 6.93
C MET A 39 -2.44 6.58 8.08
N ASN A 40 -3.52 7.34 8.35
CA ASN A 40 -4.47 6.89 9.36
C ASN A 40 -5.23 5.66 8.86
N SER A 41 -5.67 4.81 9.80
CA SER A 41 -6.29 3.52 9.46
C SER A 41 -7.58 3.66 8.65
N ALA A 42 -8.41 4.67 8.95
CA ALA A 42 -9.66 4.90 8.21
C ALA A 42 -9.41 5.24 6.73
N ALA A 43 -8.45 6.11 6.46
CA ALA A 43 -8.04 6.47 5.11
C ALA A 43 -7.42 5.27 4.38
N LEU A 44 -6.56 4.49 5.06
CA LEU A 44 -6.00 3.27 4.49
C LEU A 44 -7.08 2.28 4.08
N VAL A 45 -8.03 1.97 4.97
CA VAL A 45 -9.15 1.04 4.68
C VAL A 45 -9.98 1.53 3.49
N ALA A 46 -10.29 2.82 3.44
CA ALA A 46 -11.07 3.39 2.34
C ALA A 46 -10.32 3.32 1.00
N MET A 47 -8.99 3.52 0.99
CA MET A 47 -8.18 3.36 -0.22
C MET A 47 -8.04 1.88 -0.64
N LEU A 48 -7.89 0.95 0.31
CA LEU A 48 -7.88 -0.49 0.03
C LEU A 48 -9.20 -0.95 -0.62
N ALA A 49 -10.34 -0.43 -0.13
CA ALA A 49 -11.64 -0.71 -0.71
C ALA A 49 -11.75 -0.27 -2.18
N ARG A 50 -11.16 0.86 -2.57
CA ARG A 50 -11.09 1.29 -3.98
C ARG A 50 -10.27 0.36 -4.87
N MET A 51 -9.23 -0.24 -4.28
CA MET A 51 -8.43 -1.24 -4.96
C MET A 51 -9.10 -2.61 -4.96
N HIS A 52 -10.28 -2.78 -4.35
CA HIS A 52 -10.89 -4.09 -4.14
C HIS A 52 -9.95 -5.05 -3.39
N VAL A 53 -9.22 -4.51 -2.41
CA VAL A 53 -8.31 -5.27 -1.54
C VAL A 53 -8.92 -5.34 -0.15
N SER A 54 -8.99 -6.54 0.42
CA SER A 54 -9.45 -6.67 1.80
C SER A 54 -8.36 -6.26 2.78
N VAL A 55 -8.74 -5.73 3.94
CA VAL A 55 -7.78 -5.40 5.00
C VAL A 55 -6.98 -6.64 5.42
N GLN A 56 -7.61 -7.81 5.45
CA GLN A 56 -6.96 -9.06 5.81
C GLN A 56 -5.88 -9.48 4.79
N GLU A 57 -6.19 -9.40 3.49
CA GLU A 57 -5.26 -9.68 2.39
C GLU A 57 -4.06 -8.73 2.44
N PHE A 58 -4.33 -7.42 2.61
CA PHE A 58 -3.28 -6.42 2.74
C PHE A 58 -2.37 -6.65 3.96
N CYS A 59 -2.96 -6.94 5.13
CA CYS A 59 -2.21 -7.20 6.35
C CYS A 59 -1.41 -8.51 6.27
N HIS A 60 -1.95 -9.53 5.60
CA HIS A 60 -1.23 -10.76 5.30
C HIS A 60 0.03 -10.42 4.50
N ASP A 61 -0.12 -9.81 3.33
CA ASP A 61 1.01 -9.47 2.47
C ASP A 61 2.01 -8.55 3.14
N TYR A 62 1.55 -7.56 3.91
CA TYR A 62 2.45 -6.70 4.69
C TYR A 62 3.28 -7.47 5.73
N ALA A 63 2.72 -8.49 6.37
CA ALA A 63 3.44 -9.32 7.31
C ALA A 63 4.47 -10.25 6.62
N TYR A 64 4.23 -10.64 5.36
CA TYR A 64 5.10 -11.55 4.59
C TYR A 64 6.07 -10.84 3.64
N ASP A 65 5.83 -9.59 3.26
CA ASP A 65 6.75 -8.80 2.41
C ASP A 65 8.14 -8.67 3.07
N GLY A 66 8.17 -8.55 4.40
CA GLY A 66 9.42 -8.59 5.17
C GLY A 66 10.13 -9.94 5.14
N SER A 67 9.44 -11.07 4.96
CA SER A 67 10.07 -12.40 4.95
C SER A 67 10.63 -12.78 3.58
N TYR A 68 10.01 -12.35 2.48
CA TYR A 68 10.54 -12.57 1.14
C TYR A 68 11.79 -11.73 0.85
N GLN A 69 11.82 -10.45 1.27
CA GLN A 69 13.04 -9.64 1.14
C GLN A 69 14.21 -10.22 1.95
N GLN A 70 13.95 -10.79 3.12
CA GLN A 70 14.96 -11.43 3.96
C GLN A 70 15.47 -12.75 3.36
N LEU A 71 14.58 -13.59 2.83
CA LEU A 71 14.95 -14.79 2.05
C LEU A 71 15.81 -14.45 0.82
N LEU A 72 15.47 -13.41 0.06
CA LEU A 72 16.24 -12.99 -1.11
C LEU A 72 17.65 -12.45 -0.76
N LEU A 73 17.84 -11.93 0.45
CA LEU A 73 19.15 -11.51 0.95
C LEU A 73 19.97 -12.70 1.50
N GLU A 74 19.33 -13.77 1.98
CA GLU A 74 20.01 -14.97 2.47
C GLU A 74 20.51 -15.89 1.34
N PHE A 75 19.98 -15.75 0.12
CA PHE A 75 20.35 -16.56 -1.05
C PHE A 75 21.20 -15.84 -2.11
N ASN A 76 21.74 -14.65 -1.81
CA ASN A 76 22.69 -13.92 -2.68
C ASN A 76 24.04 -13.68 -1.99
#